data_AF-A0A6J4UUM5-F1
#
_entry.id   AF-A0A6J4UUM5-F1
#
_cell.length_a   1.000
_cell.length_b   1.000
_cell.length_c   1.000
_cell.angle_alpha   90.00
_cell.angle_beta   90.00
_cell.angle_gamma   90.00
#
_symmetry.space_group_name_H-M   'P 1'
#
loop_
_entity.id
_entity.type
_entity.pdbx_description
1 polymer ?
#
loop_
_entity_poly.entity_id
_entity_poly.type
_entity_poly.pdbx_seq_one_letter_code
_entity_poly.pdbx_strand_id
1 'polypeptide(L)'
;MTQQPRFARDQDGCGLTFRDVLGTLDLDLVSPHFPGGTLYSALYDRDLMRLSDRGGASGIIGSRWADICAHALHHTPGLIAPLQPETTELVIDHVIRLDDIPAIASQASRLKLQNPDFLLIHEDPEGQHMLAADAKFSIDTAKSRQVSADVVTSLIAMGPAIGRLVPTLRPDANVRDGVFLSPDYSLTRRLLQTRRGLQRVTIADHEVCLIPVDAPGFLESLGHERLIGRLATRDNLPLDHLESLALTLFYLRVARALIGCWLDQTGPLLVYMDTPFVELEVVEENVDRDSLAALDAWRLVMRWNDMADQTRRQRAAIDHVTALPITGKDLRGRIDLAARAGGVEPPSTNRVRRLLGAWYRERYRERFGPLPPPVDDLDDLLSRLAVFGRTLRPALERKTDEVISDLVSASDLAADMVDADAVAAG
;
A
#
# COMPACT_ATOMS: atom_id res chain seq x y z
N MET A 1 47.84 4.77 -4.90
CA MET A 1 47.57 5.62 -6.09
C MET A 1 46.61 4.84 -6.96
N THR A 2 45.33 5.10 -6.81
CA THR A 2 44.25 4.41 -7.52
C THR A 2 43.28 5.51 -7.92
N GLN A 3 43.21 5.81 -9.21
CA GLN A 3 42.40 6.91 -9.74
C GLN A 3 40.92 6.53 -9.65
N GLN A 4 40.14 7.33 -8.92
CA GLN A 4 38.69 7.33 -8.97
C GLN A 4 38.20 7.85 -10.33
N PRO A 5 37.11 7.30 -10.90
CA PRO A 5 36.52 7.85 -12.10
C PRO A 5 35.83 9.19 -11.76
N ARG A 6 36.31 10.27 -12.38
CA ARG A 6 35.62 11.56 -12.39
C ARG A 6 34.46 11.47 -13.37
N PHE A 7 33.23 11.55 -12.87
CA PHE A 7 32.08 11.83 -13.71
C PHE A 7 32.20 13.28 -14.23
N ALA A 8 32.48 13.42 -15.51
CA ALA A 8 32.41 14.71 -16.19
C ALA A 8 30.92 15.09 -16.35
N ARG A 9 30.54 16.26 -15.82
CA ARG A 9 29.29 16.92 -16.20
C ARG A 9 29.45 17.42 -17.63
N ASP A 10 28.66 16.88 -18.56
CA ASP A 10 28.41 17.54 -19.85
C ASP A 10 27.60 18.82 -19.56
N GLN A 11 28.31 19.94 -19.57
CA GLN A 11 27.74 21.26 -19.75
C GLN A 11 27.80 21.55 -21.24
N ASP A 12 26.71 21.25 -21.97
CA ASP A 12 26.28 22.02 -23.15
C ASP A 12 24.89 21.57 -23.60
N GLY A 13 24.04 22.56 -23.91
CA GLY A 13 22.58 22.43 -23.98
C GLY A 13 22.01 21.56 -25.11
N CYS A 14 20.78 21.11 -24.88
CA CYS A 14 19.89 20.44 -25.84
C CYS A 14 20.43 19.15 -26.47
N GLY A 15 20.66 18.12 -25.65
CA GLY A 15 20.84 16.75 -26.11
C GLY A 15 19.92 15.80 -25.35
N LEU A 16 18.75 15.48 -25.90
CA LEU A 16 18.03 14.27 -25.49
C LEU A 16 18.95 13.08 -25.82
N THR A 17 19.33 12.29 -24.81
CA THR A 17 20.11 11.09 -25.08
C THR A 17 19.26 10.09 -25.88
N PHE A 18 19.88 9.17 -26.61
CA PHE A 18 19.16 8.10 -27.31
C PHE A 18 18.25 7.29 -26.37
N ARG A 19 18.62 7.22 -25.07
CA ARG A 19 17.83 6.64 -23.98
C ARG A 19 16.59 7.47 -23.62
N ASP A 20 16.66 8.80 -23.74
CA ASP A 20 15.52 9.70 -23.49
C ASP A 20 14.49 9.65 -24.63
N VAL A 21 14.94 9.40 -25.86
CA VAL A 21 14.06 9.17 -27.03
C VAL A 21 13.37 7.80 -26.94
N LEU A 22 14.08 6.76 -26.49
CA LEU A 22 13.51 5.42 -26.25
C LEU A 22 12.56 5.38 -25.03
N GLY A 23 12.84 6.18 -23.99
CA GLY A 23 12.02 6.25 -22.78
C GLY A 23 10.63 6.84 -22.95
N THR A 24 10.24 7.35 -24.13
CA THR A 24 8.84 7.70 -24.43
C THR A 24 8.18 6.74 -25.42
N LEU A 25 8.97 5.89 -26.10
CA LEU A 25 8.48 5.04 -27.17
C LEU A 25 7.68 3.83 -26.67
N ASP A 26 7.93 3.37 -25.43
CA ASP A 26 7.17 2.27 -24.84
C ASP A 26 5.73 2.66 -24.48
N LEU A 27 5.53 3.85 -23.90
CA LEU A 27 4.21 4.36 -23.51
C LEU A 27 3.28 4.58 -24.72
N ASP A 28 3.85 4.95 -25.85
CA ASP A 28 3.14 5.17 -27.12
C ASP A 28 2.93 3.85 -27.90
N LEU A 29 3.35 2.70 -27.36
CA LEU A 29 3.11 1.40 -27.98
C LEU A 29 1.61 1.15 -28.17
N VAL A 30 1.19 1.05 -29.43
CA VAL A 30 -0.20 0.81 -29.83
C VAL A 30 -0.43 -0.68 -30.01
N SER A 31 -1.47 -1.21 -29.37
CA SER A 31 -1.85 -2.61 -29.50
C SER A 31 -3.33 -2.83 -29.17
N PRO A 32 -4.05 -3.70 -29.91
CA PRO A 32 -5.40 -4.11 -29.53
C PRO A 32 -5.46 -4.92 -28.22
N HIS A 33 -4.31 -5.40 -27.72
CA HIS A 33 -4.19 -6.13 -26.46
C HIS A 33 -4.26 -5.22 -25.23
N PHE A 34 -4.06 -3.91 -25.43
CA PHE A 34 -4.13 -2.93 -24.36
C PHE A 34 -5.55 -2.37 -24.21
N PRO A 35 -6.12 -2.32 -22.99
CA PRO A 35 -7.30 -1.49 -22.77
C PRO A 35 -6.99 -0.03 -23.11
N GLY A 36 -7.85 0.60 -23.91
CA GLY A 36 -7.63 1.95 -24.42
C GLY A 36 -6.65 2.06 -25.61
N GLY A 37 -6.09 0.94 -26.09
CA GLY A 37 -5.33 0.85 -27.34
C GLY A 37 -3.85 1.24 -27.27
N THR A 38 -3.38 1.87 -26.18
CA THR A 38 -1.97 2.19 -25.95
C THR A 38 -1.51 1.75 -24.56
N LEU A 39 -0.21 1.49 -24.39
CA LEU A 39 0.34 1.12 -23.08
C LEU A 39 0.07 2.20 -22.02
N TYR A 40 0.25 3.48 -22.36
CA TYR A 40 -0.07 4.59 -21.46
C TYR A 40 -1.54 4.60 -21.02
N SER A 41 -2.47 4.36 -21.95
CA SER A 41 -3.90 4.30 -21.63
C SER A 41 -4.21 3.09 -20.75
N ALA A 42 -3.57 1.95 -21.01
CA ALA A 42 -3.78 0.73 -20.26
C ALA A 42 -3.29 0.83 -18.81
N LEU A 43 -2.15 1.49 -18.56
CA LEU A 43 -1.65 1.74 -17.21
C LEU A 43 -2.62 2.56 -16.34
N TYR A 44 -3.50 3.33 -16.99
CA TYR A 44 -4.53 4.14 -16.34
C TYR A 44 -5.95 3.63 -16.58
N ASP A 45 -6.10 2.42 -17.12
CA ASP A 45 -7.40 1.80 -17.25
C ASP A 45 -7.99 1.50 -15.87
N ARG A 46 -9.17 2.06 -15.59
CA ARG A 46 -9.80 1.99 -14.27
C ARG A 46 -10.19 0.57 -13.90
N ASP A 47 -10.58 -0.25 -14.87
CA ASP A 47 -10.96 -1.63 -14.61
C ASP A 47 -9.73 -2.50 -14.34
N LEU A 48 -8.64 -2.33 -15.10
CA LEU A 48 -7.39 -3.01 -14.80
C LEU A 48 -6.88 -2.64 -13.42
N MET A 49 -6.83 -1.35 -13.07
CA MET A 49 -6.42 -0.89 -11.75
C MET A 49 -7.29 -1.53 -10.65
N ARG A 50 -8.62 -1.36 -10.75
CA ARG A 50 -9.58 -1.90 -9.78
C ARG A 50 -9.45 -3.41 -9.61
N LEU A 51 -9.32 -4.17 -10.70
CA LEU A 51 -9.22 -5.63 -10.65
C LEU A 51 -7.86 -6.08 -10.11
N SER A 52 -6.78 -5.43 -10.54
CA SER A 52 -5.43 -5.73 -10.05
C SER A 52 -5.28 -5.48 -8.55
N ASP A 53 -5.93 -4.43 -8.02
CA ASP A 53 -5.90 -4.10 -6.59
C ASP A 53 -6.68 -5.08 -5.72
N ARG A 54 -7.65 -5.82 -6.27
CA ARG A 54 -8.26 -6.97 -5.57
C ARG A 54 -7.28 -8.10 -5.34
N GLY A 55 -6.35 -8.26 -6.28
CA GLY A 55 -5.17 -9.07 -6.09
C GLY A 55 -4.06 -8.34 -5.34
N GLY A 56 -4.26 -7.18 -4.71
CA GLY A 56 -3.22 -6.50 -3.94
C GLY A 56 -2.07 -5.90 -4.76
N ALA A 57 -2.28 -5.58 -6.04
CA ALA A 57 -1.24 -5.01 -6.90
C ALA A 57 -0.58 -3.76 -6.29
N SER A 58 -1.36 -2.75 -5.89
CA SER A 58 -0.79 -1.52 -5.32
C SER A 58 0.04 -1.77 -4.06
N GLY A 59 -0.36 -2.72 -3.21
CA GLY A 59 0.40 -3.07 -2.00
C GLY A 59 1.74 -3.72 -2.33
N ILE A 60 1.77 -4.68 -3.27
CA ILE A 60 3.01 -5.36 -3.68
C ILE A 60 3.95 -4.39 -4.41
N ILE A 61 3.42 -3.58 -5.34
CA ILE A 61 4.21 -2.58 -6.07
C ILE A 61 4.81 -1.56 -5.10
N GLY A 62 4.00 -1.03 -4.18
CA GLY A 62 4.45 -0.07 -3.16
C GLY A 62 5.51 -0.65 -2.24
N SER A 63 5.27 -1.85 -1.69
CA SER A 63 6.23 -2.52 -0.80
C SER A 63 7.56 -2.79 -1.48
N ARG A 64 7.53 -3.38 -2.70
CA ARG A 64 8.75 -3.65 -3.46
C ARG A 64 9.50 -2.38 -3.81
N TRP A 65 8.77 -1.32 -4.16
CA TRP A 65 9.39 -0.03 -4.44
C TRP A 65 10.07 0.58 -3.21
N ALA A 66 9.44 0.49 -2.04
CA ALA A 66 10.04 0.92 -0.78
C ALA A 66 11.32 0.11 -0.46
N ASP A 67 11.34 -1.20 -0.71
CA ASP A 67 12.53 -2.03 -0.52
C ASP A 67 13.69 -1.61 -1.45
N ILE A 68 13.39 -1.35 -2.73
CA ILE A 68 14.38 -0.85 -3.70
C ILE A 68 14.90 0.53 -3.28
N CYS A 69 14.03 1.43 -2.82
CA CYS A 69 14.41 2.74 -2.31
C CYS A 69 15.34 2.60 -1.10
N ALA A 70 14.98 1.75 -0.13
CA ALA A 70 15.81 1.48 1.05
C ALA A 70 17.20 0.98 0.63
N HIS A 71 17.25 0.03 -0.30
CA HIS A 71 18.51 -0.49 -0.84
C HIS A 71 19.33 0.61 -1.52
N ALA A 72 18.72 1.41 -2.40
CA ALA A 72 19.37 2.50 -3.12
C ALA A 72 19.92 3.57 -2.16
N LEU A 73 19.14 3.96 -1.15
CA LEU A 73 19.53 4.93 -0.13
C LEU A 73 20.72 4.43 0.74
N HIS A 74 20.77 3.15 1.06
CA HIS A 74 21.88 2.57 1.83
C HIS A 74 23.17 2.38 1.02
N HIS A 75 23.08 2.12 -0.28
CA HIS A 75 24.23 1.76 -1.13
C HIS A 75 24.70 2.90 -2.03
N THR A 76 24.01 4.04 -2.00
CA THR A 76 24.41 5.26 -2.73
C THR A 76 24.80 6.35 -1.74
N PRO A 77 26.02 6.32 -1.18
CA PRO A 77 26.56 7.47 -0.47
C PRO A 77 26.48 8.71 -1.37
N GLY A 78 25.88 9.79 -0.87
CA GLY A 78 25.72 11.03 -1.64
C GLY A 78 24.56 11.04 -2.63
N LEU A 79 23.45 10.36 -2.32
CA LEU A 79 22.20 10.60 -3.05
C LEU A 79 21.85 12.10 -2.94
N ILE A 80 22.10 12.82 -4.03
CA ILE A 80 21.76 14.23 -4.17
C ILE A 80 20.23 14.28 -4.26
N ALA A 81 19.56 14.36 -3.12
CA ALA A 81 18.23 14.95 -3.12
C ALA A 81 18.40 16.34 -3.76
N PRO A 82 17.60 16.72 -4.77
CA PRO A 82 17.59 18.09 -5.28
C PRO A 82 17.02 19.00 -4.19
N LEU A 83 17.85 19.24 -3.18
CA LEU A 83 17.62 20.10 -2.05
C LEU A 83 17.71 21.49 -2.62
N GLN A 84 16.66 21.95 -3.26
CA GLN A 84 16.51 23.26 -3.88
C GLN A 84 17.60 23.62 -4.92
N PRO A 85 17.29 24.50 -5.90
CA PRO A 85 18.25 24.90 -6.93
C PRO A 85 19.48 25.66 -6.40
N GLU A 86 19.55 26.00 -5.10
CA GLU A 86 20.59 26.86 -4.52
C GLU A 86 21.46 26.20 -3.45
N THR A 87 21.17 24.95 -3.03
CA THR A 87 21.92 24.32 -1.93
C THR A 87 22.93 23.28 -2.39
N THR A 88 24.08 23.32 -1.72
CA THR A 88 25.14 22.31 -1.72
C THR A 88 24.54 20.91 -1.61
N GLU A 89 25.00 19.99 -2.44
CA GLU A 89 24.65 18.57 -2.40
C GLU A 89 24.77 18.04 -0.95
N LEU A 90 23.65 17.77 -0.25
CA LEU A 90 23.73 17.19 1.09
C LEU A 90 24.02 15.69 0.95
N VAL A 91 25.06 15.25 1.64
CA VAL A 91 25.44 13.85 1.69
C VAL A 91 24.67 13.19 2.82
N ILE A 92 23.71 12.33 2.51
CA ILE A 92 22.92 11.64 3.55
C ILE A 92 23.83 10.71 4.35
N ASP A 93 23.91 10.93 5.67
CA ASP A 93 24.73 10.16 6.61
C ASP A 93 23.94 8.97 7.19
N HIS A 94 22.65 9.17 7.45
CA HIS A 94 21.77 8.12 7.98
C HIS A 94 20.42 8.09 7.28
N VAL A 95 19.92 6.88 7.09
CA VAL A 95 18.61 6.58 6.51
C VAL A 95 17.85 5.73 7.50
N ILE A 96 16.63 6.14 7.83
CA ILE A 96 15.78 5.46 8.80
C ILE A 96 14.48 5.14 8.10
N ARG A 97 14.21 3.85 7.89
CA ARG A 97 12.95 3.36 7.35
C ARG A 97 11.91 3.33 8.47
N LEU A 98 10.96 4.27 8.44
CA LEU A 98 9.96 4.43 9.50
C LEU A 98 8.91 3.30 9.47
N ASP A 99 8.69 2.69 8.31
CA ASP A 99 7.82 1.52 8.15
C ASP A 99 8.30 0.29 8.92
N ASP A 100 9.61 0.16 9.13
CA ASP A 100 10.20 -0.94 9.91
C ASP A 100 9.95 -0.78 11.42
N ILE A 101 9.35 0.35 11.84
CA ILE A 101 9.05 0.65 13.24
C ILE A 101 7.54 0.85 13.40
N PRO A 102 6.74 -0.24 13.50
CA PRO A 102 5.27 -0.18 13.56
C PRO A 102 4.71 0.73 14.67
N ALA A 103 5.47 0.91 15.76
CA ALA A 103 5.12 1.82 16.84
C ALA A 103 5.00 3.29 16.38
N ILE A 104 5.84 3.73 15.44
CA ILE A 104 5.80 5.09 14.88
C ILE A 104 4.51 5.30 14.08
N ALA A 105 4.21 4.39 13.15
CA ALA A 105 2.98 4.44 12.34
C ALA A 105 1.72 4.42 13.23
N SER A 106 1.70 3.59 14.28
CA SER A 106 0.62 3.53 15.26
C SER A 106 0.43 4.87 15.99
N GLN A 107 1.53 5.49 16.45
CA GLN A 107 1.50 6.74 17.18
C GLN A 107 1.12 7.93 16.28
N ALA A 108 1.70 8.03 15.09
CA ALA A 108 1.36 9.05 14.09
C ALA A 108 -0.13 8.97 13.73
N SER A 109 -0.65 7.76 13.50
CA SER A 109 -2.08 7.54 13.23
C SER A 109 -2.98 8.00 14.37
N ARG A 110 -2.62 7.70 15.63
CA ARG A 110 -3.36 8.17 16.82
C ARG A 110 -3.43 9.70 16.89
N LEU A 111 -2.35 10.37 16.48
CA LEU A 111 -2.25 11.83 16.45
C LEU A 111 -2.73 12.46 15.12
N LYS A 112 -3.22 11.66 14.18
CA LYS A 112 -3.63 12.08 12.82
C LYS A 112 -2.50 12.78 12.05
N LEU A 113 -1.27 12.40 12.31
CA LEU A 113 -0.08 12.88 11.62
C LEU A 113 0.20 12.03 10.38
N GLN A 114 0.95 12.61 9.44
CA GLN A 114 1.49 11.86 8.32
C GLN A 114 2.71 11.06 8.79
N ASN A 115 2.91 9.88 8.21
CA ASN A 115 4.08 9.03 8.43
C ASN A 115 4.76 8.81 7.07
N PRO A 116 5.89 9.48 6.79
CA PRO A 116 6.67 9.22 5.59
C PRO A 116 7.34 7.85 5.70
N ASP A 117 7.75 7.27 4.57
CA ASP A 117 8.37 5.95 4.54
C ASP A 117 9.80 5.99 5.13
N PHE A 118 10.50 7.11 4.91
CA PHE A 118 11.90 7.32 5.32
C PHE A 118 12.12 8.66 6.01
N LEU A 119 13.11 8.68 6.89
CA LEU A 119 13.76 9.88 7.36
C LEU A 119 15.23 9.86 6.92
N LEU A 120 15.65 10.92 6.22
CA LEU A 120 17.01 11.14 5.79
C LEU A 120 17.67 12.13 6.73
N ILE A 121 18.87 11.81 7.19
CA ILE A 121 19.63 12.63 8.13
C ILE A 121 21.00 12.94 7.53
N HIS A 122 21.37 14.22 7.58
CA HIS A 122 22.69 14.72 7.24
C HIS A 122 23.28 15.43 8.46
N GLU A 123 24.57 15.24 8.74
CA GLU A 123 25.30 15.94 9.78
C GLU A 123 26.41 16.79 9.16
N ASP A 124 26.41 18.09 9.44
CA ASP A 124 27.46 19.03 9.05
C ASP A 124 27.94 19.85 10.26
N PRO A 125 28.94 20.74 10.11
CA PRO A 125 29.39 21.59 11.20
C PRO A 125 28.32 22.56 11.75
N GLU A 126 27.23 22.83 11.00
CA GLU A 126 26.12 23.68 11.44
C GLU A 126 25.07 22.90 12.25
N GLY A 127 25.04 21.57 12.10
CA GLY A 127 24.25 20.67 12.93
C GLY A 127 23.68 19.48 12.16
N GLN A 128 22.63 18.89 12.73
CA GLN A 128 21.90 17.80 12.09
C GLN A 128 20.77 18.38 11.23
N HIS A 129 20.68 17.96 9.97
CA HIS A 129 19.59 18.29 9.06
C HIS A 129 18.73 17.05 8.83
N MET A 130 17.41 17.23 8.79
CA MET A 130 16.46 16.13 8.63
C MET A 130 15.45 16.40 7.54
N LEU A 131 15.17 15.37 6.75
CA LEU A 131 14.24 15.41 5.63
C LEU A 131 13.37 14.17 5.60
N ALA A 132 12.09 14.35 5.30
CA ALA A 132 11.23 13.22 4.96
C ALA A 132 11.58 12.71 3.57
N ALA A 133 11.49 11.40 3.36
CA ALA A 133 11.39 10.85 2.02
C ALA A 133 10.27 9.81 1.95
N ASP A 134 9.56 9.81 0.84
CA ASP A 134 8.37 8.97 0.65
C ASP A 134 8.49 8.27 -0.71
N ALA A 135 8.40 6.94 -0.71
CA ALA A 135 8.55 6.12 -1.90
C ALA A 135 7.22 6.10 -2.68
N LYS A 136 7.27 6.60 -3.91
CA LYS A 136 6.12 6.63 -4.83
C LYS A 136 6.50 6.03 -6.16
N PHE A 137 5.96 4.85 -6.46
CA PHE A 137 6.17 4.23 -7.77
C PHE A 137 5.56 5.05 -8.92
N SER A 138 4.48 5.79 -8.63
CA SER A 138 3.92 6.81 -9.52
C SER A 138 3.68 8.10 -8.75
N ILE A 139 4.09 9.21 -9.34
CA ILE A 139 3.99 10.55 -8.73
C ILE A 139 2.63 11.24 -8.93
N ASP A 140 1.70 10.60 -9.64
CA ASP A 140 0.40 11.18 -9.97
C ASP A 140 -0.52 11.42 -8.76
N THR A 141 -0.28 10.70 -7.66
CA THR A 141 -1.00 10.83 -6.38
C THR A 141 -0.20 11.54 -5.29
N ALA A 142 1.05 11.93 -5.58
CA ALA A 142 1.93 12.57 -4.63
C ALA A 142 1.49 14.02 -4.33
N LYS A 143 1.64 14.43 -3.08
CA LYS A 143 1.29 15.76 -2.58
C LYS A 143 2.43 16.32 -1.73
N SER A 144 2.94 17.50 -2.06
CA SER A 144 4.08 18.15 -1.38
C SER A 144 4.02 18.10 0.15
N ARG A 145 2.81 18.27 0.72
CA ARG A 145 2.58 18.15 2.16
C ARG A 145 3.15 16.86 2.77
N GLN A 146 3.12 15.72 2.07
CA GLN A 146 3.59 14.42 2.56
C GLN A 146 5.08 14.40 2.91
N VAL A 147 5.88 15.25 2.26
CA VAL A 147 7.33 15.34 2.48
C VAL A 147 7.74 16.71 3.03
N SER A 148 6.79 17.55 3.43
CA SER A 148 7.08 18.89 3.94
C SER A 148 7.84 18.86 5.27
N ALA A 149 8.59 19.93 5.56
CA ALA A 149 9.27 20.11 6.85
C ALA A 149 8.31 19.93 8.04
N ASP A 150 7.06 20.43 7.91
CA ASP A 150 6.03 20.30 8.94
C ASP A 150 5.75 18.84 9.35
N VAL A 151 5.89 17.87 8.43
CA VAL A 151 5.70 16.44 8.73
C VAL A 151 6.79 15.97 9.69
N VAL A 152 8.06 16.27 9.38
CA VAL A 152 9.18 15.88 10.23
C VAL A 152 9.15 16.61 11.57
N THR A 153 8.84 17.91 11.57
CA THR A 153 8.64 18.67 12.82
C THR A 153 7.54 18.07 13.68
N SER A 154 6.41 17.67 13.07
CA SER A 154 5.32 17.00 13.79
C SER A 154 5.73 15.64 14.34
N LEU A 155 6.59 14.90 13.62
CA LEU A 155 7.10 13.63 14.10
C LEU A 155 8.04 13.81 15.31
N ILE A 156 8.96 14.78 15.26
CA ILE A 156 9.85 15.14 16.37
C ILE A 156 9.04 15.60 17.59
N ALA A 157 7.97 16.36 17.38
CA ALA A 157 7.07 16.84 18.43
C ALA A 157 6.32 15.71 19.17
N MET A 158 6.37 14.46 18.69
CA MET A 158 5.91 13.28 19.45
C MET A 158 6.77 13.00 20.69
N GLY A 159 7.91 13.68 20.85
CA GLY A 159 8.66 13.78 22.09
C GLY A 159 9.45 12.51 22.45
N PRO A 160 9.57 12.16 23.74
CA PRO A 160 10.42 11.04 24.18
C PRO A 160 10.05 9.69 23.55
N ALA A 161 8.81 9.52 23.09
CA ALA A 161 8.37 8.30 22.43
C ALA A 161 9.10 8.08 21.09
N ILE A 162 9.27 9.12 20.27
CA ILE A 162 9.99 8.99 19.00
C ILE A 162 11.51 8.93 19.22
N GLY A 163 12.04 9.69 20.18
CA GLY A 163 13.47 9.67 20.51
C GLY A 163 13.95 8.30 21.02
N ARG A 164 13.10 7.51 21.68
CA ARG A 164 13.42 6.13 22.05
C ARG A 164 13.43 5.16 20.86
N LEU A 165 12.52 5.37 19.91
CA LEU A 165 12.39 4.53 18.72
C LEU A 165 13.47 4.86 17.68
N VAL A 166 13.93 6.12 17.68
CA VAL A 166 14.90 6.63 16.75
C VAL A 166 15.93 7.49 17.52
N PRO A 167 16.93 6.87 18.17
CA PRO A 167 17.87 7.57 19.07
C PRO A 167 18.74 8.63 18.41
N THR A 168 18.87 8.59 17.09
CA THR A 168 19.61 9.57 16.29
C THR A 168 18.84 10.88 16.10
N LEU A 169 17.55 10.94 16.46
CA LEU A 169 16.76 12.16 16.36
C LEU A 169 17.16 13.19 17.40
N ARG A 170 17.67 14.34 16.94
CA ARG A 170 17.89 15.50 17.80
C ARG A 170 16.70 16.47 17.73
N PRO A 171 16.16 16.93 18.87
CA PRO A 171 15.03 17.89 18.89
C PRO A 171 15.34 19.25 18.25
N ASP A 172 16.62 19.62 18.20
CA ASP A 172 17.15 20.87 17.65
C ASP A 172 17.63 20.74 16.20
N ALA A 173 17.31 19.64 15.52
CA ALA A 173 17.70 19.43 14.13
C ALA A 173 17.04 20.44 13.17
N ASN A 174 17.80 20.83 12.15
CA ASN A 174 17.37 21.67 11.05
C ASN A 174 16.48 20.87 10.10
N VAL A 175 15.16 21.00 10.26
CA VAL A 175 14.19 20.30 9.42
C VAL A 175 13.99 21.03 8.09
N ARG A 176 14.00 20.29 6.98
CA ARG A 176 13.80 20.82 5.62
C ARG A 176 12.72 20.06 4.87
N ASP A 177 12.20 20.67 3.79
CA ASP A 177 11.32 19.99 2.84
C ASP A 177 12.05 18.84 2.17
N GLY A 178 11.38 17.70 2.13
CA GLY A 178 11.90 16.42 1.68
C GLY A 178 11.64 16.12 0.21
N VAL A 179 11.73 14.83 -0.13
CA VAL A 179 11.66 14.36 -1.52
C VAL A 179 10.81 13.09 -1.68
N PHE A 180 10.20 12.94 -2.84
CA PHE A 180 9.63 11.69 -3.31
C PHE A 180 10.69 10.86 -4.01
N LEU A 181 10.78 9.58 -3.66
CA LEU A 181 11.63 8.61 -4.32
C LEU A 181 10.79 7.89 -5.38
N SER A 182 11.09 8.11 -6.65
CA SER A 182 10.30 7.58 -7.77
C SER A 182 11.20 6.84 -8.76
N PRO A 183 10.72 5.77 -9.42
CA PRO A 183 11.54 5.06 -10.40
C PRO A 183 11.87 5.98 -11.58
N ASP A 184 13.12 5.89 -12.06
CA ASP A 184 13.56 6.55 -13.27
C ASP A 184 13.11 5.75 -14.50
N TYR A 185 11.88 5.97 -14.94
CA TYR A 185 11.29 5.30 -16.11
C TYR A 185 10.34 6.20 -16.88
N SER A 186 9.87 5.67 -18.02
CA SER A 186 9.04 6.36 -19.00
C SER A 186 7.83 7.08 -18.40
N LEU A 187 7.08 6.42 -17.50
CA LEU A 187 5.90 7.01 -16.89
C LEU A 187 6.22 8.19 -15.96
N THR A 188 7.20 8.06 -15.06
CA THR A 188 7.59 9.18 -14.18
C THR A 188 8.03 10.39 -15.00
N ARG A 189 8.88 10.17 -16.01
CA ARG A 189 9.39 11.24 -16.88
C ARG A 189 8.25 11.93 -17.63
N ARG A 190 7.31 11.16 -18.19
CA ARG A 190 6.11 11.68 -18.88
C ARG A 190 5.24 12.51 -17.94
N LEU A 191 5.06 12.06 -16.69
CA LEU A 191 4.27 12.76 -15.68
C LEU A 191 4.89 14.10 -15.26
N LEU A 192 6.20 14.14 -15.05
CA LEU A 192 6.91 15.39 -14.73
C LEU A 192 6.82 16.40 -15.89
N GLN A 193 7.00 15.93 -17.14
CA GLN A 193 6.94 16.77 -18.33
C GLN A 193 5.53 17.32 -18.61
N THR A 194 4.50 16.47 -18.55
CA THR A 194 3.14 16.85 -18.98
C THR A 194 2.26 17.36 -17.84
N ARG A 195 2.63 17.06 -16.59
CA ARG A 195 1.83 17.29 -15.37
C ARG A 195 0.44 16.64 -15.41
N ARG A 196 0.24 15.60 -16.24
CA ARG A 196 -1.04 14.93 -16.47
C ARG A 196 -0.92 13.42 -16.30
N GLY A 197 -1.63 12.86 -15.31
CA GLY A 197 -1.87 11.43 -15.11
C GLY A 197 -3.33 11.16 -14.77
N LEU A 198 -3.62 10.23 -13.84
CA LEU A 198 -4.97 10.07 -13.26
C LEU A 198 -5.46 11.36 -12.59
N GLN A 199 -4.53 12.03 -11.93
CA GLN A 199 -4.71 13.34 -11.32
C GLN A 199 -3.68 14.31 -11.91
N ARG A 200 -3.92 15.60 -11.68
CA ARG A 200 -2.93 16.62 -12.00
C ARG A 200 -1.74 16.45 -11.06
N VAL A 201 -0.53 16.32 -11.60
CA VAL A 201 0.70 16.31 -10.81
C VAL A 201 0.89 17.70 -10.20
N THR A 202 0.87 17.78 -8.87
CA THR A 202 1.00 19.05 -8.14
C THR A 202 2.38 19.31 -7.55
N ILE A 203 3.21 18.27 -7.48
CA ILE A 203 4.58 18.37 -6.96
C ILE A 203 5.52 18.98 -8.02
N ALA A 204 6.54 19.68 -7.54
CA ALA A 204 7.60 20.26 -8.35
C ALA A 204 8.69 19.23 -8.68
N ASP A 205 9.48 19.49 -9.73
CA ASP A 205 10.52 18.54 -10.17
C ASP A 205 11.63 18.36 -9.14
N HIS A 206 11.96 19.42 -8.40
CA HIS A 206 12.94 19.35 -7.32
C HIS A 206 12.42 18.59 -6.08
N GLU A 207 11.13 18.24 -6.02
CA GLU A 207 10.60 17.37 -4.98
C GLU A 207 10.74 15.89 -5.35
N VAL A 208 11.32 15.54 -6.51
CA VAL A 208 11.42 14.16 -6.99
C VAL A 208 12.86 13.75 -7.19
N CYS A 209 13.27 12.71 -6.47
CA CYS A 209 14.52 11.99 -6.70
C CYS A 209 14.23 10.73 -7.54
N LEU A 210 14.85 10.66 -8.72
CA LEU A 210 14.69 9.53 -9.63
C LEU A 210 15.70 8.44 -9.28
N ILE A 211 15.22 7.26 -8.93
CA ILE A 211 16.04 6.09 -8.60
C ILE A 211 16.05 5.14 -9.80
N PRO A 212 17.22 4.82 -10.38
CA PRO A 212 17.32 3.86 -11.48
C PRO A 212 16.84 2.48 -11.06
N VAL A 213 15.98 1.89 -11.88
CA VAL A 213 15.52 0.50 -11.74
C VAL A 213 15.12 -0.01 -13.12
N ASP A 214 15.52 -1.24 -13.45
CA ASP A 214 15.06 -1.93 -14.65
C ASP A 214 13.93 -2.93 -14.31
N ALA A 215 13.28 -3.48 -15.32
CA ALA A 215 12.19 -4.42 -15.12
C ALA A 215 12.62 -5.69 -14.36
N PRO A 216 13.76 -6.35 -14.67
CA PRO A 216 14.24 -7.50 -13.90
C PRO A 216 14.51 -7.18 -12.43
N GLY A 217 15.20 -6.06 -12.15
CA GLY A 217 15.47 -5.61 -10.79
C GLY A 217 14.20 -5.25 -10.02
N PHE A 218 13.18 -4.72 -10.70
CA PHE A 218 11.88 -4.50 -10.05
C PHE A 218 11.17 -5.82 -9.70
N LEU A 219 11.16 -6.78 -10.62
CA LEU A 219 10.45 -8.06 -10.46
C LEU A 219 11.12 -9.02 -9.48
N GLU A 220 12.43 -8.91 -9.29
CA GLU A 220 13.17 -9.75 -8.36
C GLU A 220 12.46 -9.83 -7.00
N SER A 221 12.35 -11.04 -6.43
CA SER A 221 11.68 -11.38 -5.17
C SER A 221 10.15 -11.29 -5.14
N LEU A 222 9.49 -10.83 -6.21
CA LEU A 222 8.02 -10.82 -6.27
C LEU A 222 7.43 -12.22 -6.52
N GLY A 223 8.15 -13.08 -7.24
CA GLY A 223 7.69 -14.43 -7.58
C GLY A 223 6.60 -14.46 -8.67
N HIS A 224 6.46 -13.40 -9.46
CA HIS A 224 5.48 -13.28 -10.55
C HIS A 224 6.08 -13.42 -11.95
N GLU A 225 7.38 -13.62 -12.06
CA GLU A 225 8.15 -13.59 -13.32
C GLU A 225 7.60 -14.60 -14.33
N ARG A 226 7.29 -15.82 -13.87
CA ARG A 226 6.77 -16.88 -14.72
C ARG A 226 5.36 -16.57 -15.25
N LEU A 227 4.46 -16.13 -14.38
CA LEU A 227 3.10 -15.74 -14.77
C LEU A 227 3.12 -14.53 -15.72
N ILE A 228 3.93 -13.52 -15.43
CA ILE A 228 4.11 -12.33 -16.29
C ILE A 228 4.65 -12.76 -17.66
N GLY A 229 5.69 -13.59 -17.70
CA GLY A 229 6.28 -14.07 -18.95
C GLY A 229 5.28 -14.85 -19.81
N ARG A 230 4.41 -15.67 -19.21
CA ARG A 230 3.32 -16.36 -19.92
C ARG A 230 2.32 -15.39 -20.55
N LEU A 231 1.92 -14.35 -19.82
CA LEU A 231 0.99 -13.32 -20.31
C LEU A 231 1.62 -12.46 -21.40
N ALA A 232 2.90 -12.10 -21.26
CA ALA A 232 3.63 -11.33 -22.26
C ALA A 232 3.86 -12.13 -23.56
N THR A 233 4.25 -13.40 -23.44
CA THR A 233 4.41 -14.31 -24.60
C THR A 233 3.11 -14.47 -25.37
N ARG A 234 1.99 -14.49 -24.65
CA ARG A 234 0.67 -14.63 -25.24
C ARG A 234 0.27 -13.42 -26.10
N ASP A 235 0.49 -12.21 -25.59
CA ASP A 235 0.18 -10.99 -26.34
C ASP A 235 1.23 -10.73 -27.44
N ASN A 236 2.41 -11.37 -27.35
CA ASN A 236 3.47 -11.39 -28.37
C ASN A 236 3.75 -10.01 -28.97
N LEU A 237 3.90 -9.02 -28.10
CA LEU A 237 4.16 -7.63 -28.48
C LEU A 237 5.59 -7.48 -29.05
N PRO A 238 5.84 -6.47 -29.89
CA PRO A 238 7.17 -6.24 -30.47
C PRO A 238 8.22 -5.74 -29.46
N LEU A 239 7.82 -5.45 -28.22
CA LEU A 239 8.67 -4.98 -27.13
C LEU A 239 8.72 -6.04 -26.04
N ASP A 240 9.92 -6.43 -25.61
CA ASP A 240 10.08 -7.35 -24.49
C ASP A 240 9.69 -6.62 -23.18
N HIS A 241 8.82 -7.25 -22.39
CA HIS A 241 8.46 -6.77 -21.07
C HIS A 241 9.66 -6.56 -20.14
N LEU A 242 10.73 -7.36 -20.27
CA LEU A 242 11.94 -7.19 -19.45
C LEU A 242 12.80 -5.99 -19.87
N GLU A 243 12.53 -5.37 -21.01
CA GLU A 243 13.20 -4.16 -21.48
C GLU A 243 12.44 -2.88 -21.12
N SER A 244 11.16 -2.98 -20.73
CA SER A 244 10.32 -1.84 -20.34
C SER A 244 9.64 -2.07 -18.99
N LEU A 245 10.01 -1.24 -18.00
CA LEU A 245 9.36 -1.24 -16.69
C LEU A 245 7.86 -0.90 -16.78
N ALA A 246 7.46 -0.04 -17.72
CA ALA A 246 6.05 0.27 -17.95
C ALA A 246 5.27 -0.95 -18.47
N LEU A 247 5.84 -1.71 -19.41
CA LEU A 247 5.21 -2.91 -19.94
C LEU A 247 5.19 -4.04 -18.89
N THR A 248 6.26 -4.20 -18.13
CA THR A 248 6.31 -5.09 -16.97
C THR A 248 5.25 -4.73 -15.93
N LEU A 249 5.06 -3.43 -15.61
CA LEU A 249 4.02 -2.98 -14.70
C LEU A 249 2.62 -3.35 -15.22
N PHE A 250 2.36 -3.18 -16.52
CA PHE A 250 1.09 -3.59 -17.13
C PHE A 250 0.85 -5.09 -16.91
N TYR A 251 1.79 -5.96 -17.26
CA TYR A 251 1.61 -7.40 -17.08
C TYR A 251 1.57 -7.83 -15.62
N LEU A 252 2.29 -7.17 -14.72
CA LEU A 252 2.16 -7.38 -13.28
C LEU A 252 0.71 -7.07 -12.83
N ARG A 253 0.13 -5.96 -13.28
CA ARG A 253 -1.28 -5.64 -12.97
C ARG A 253 -2.24 -6.68 -13.55
N VAL A 254 -2.02 -7.15 -14.79
CA VAL A 254 -2.82 -8.22 -15.40
C VAL A 254 -2.72 -9.51 -14.57
N ALA A 255 -1.51 -9.92 -14.19
CA ALA A 255 -1.26 -11.08 -13.33
C ALA A 255 -1.98 -10.96 -11.99
N ARG A 256 -1.89 -9.80 -11.31
CA ARG A 256 -2.59 -9.56 -10.05
C ARG A 256 -4.11 -9.51 -10.24
N ALA A 257 -4.62 -9.04 -11.38
CA ALA A 257 -6.05 -9.06 -11.68
C ALA A 257 -6.57 -10.50 -11.83
N LEU A 258 -5.80 -11.39 -12.48
CA LEU A 258 -6.12 -12.82 -12.56
C LEU A 258 -6.12 -13.47 -11.18
N ILE A 259 -5.11 -13.19 -10.35
CA ILE A 259 -5.05 -13.66 -8.96
C ILE A 259 -6.26 -13.16 -8.16
N GLY A 260 -6.64 -11.89 -8.33
CA GLY A 260 -7.83 -11.33 -7.68
C GLY A 260 -9.12 -12.04 -8.10
N CYS A 261 -9.29 -12.32 -9.39
CA CYS A 261 -10.45 -13.07 -9.90
C CYS A 261 -10.46 -14.52 -9.41
N TRP A 262 -9.30 -15.18 -9.38
CA TRP A 262 -9.16 -16.53 -8.83
C TRP A 262 -9.52 -16.56 -7.34
N LEU A 263 -9.00 -15.63 -6.54
CA LEU A 263 -9.35 -15.49 -5.12
C LEU A 263 -10.83 -15.23 -4.90
N ASP A 264 -11.47 -14.41 -5.74
CA ASP A 264 -12.91 -14.20 -5.69
C ASP A 264 -13.67 -15.52 -5.89
N GLN A 265 -13.19 -16.37 -6.81
CA GLN A 265 -13.82 -17.63 -7.19
C GLN A 265 -13.54 -18.77 -6.22
N THR A 266 -12.38 -18.83 -5.58
CA THR A 266 -11.95 -19.97 -4.75
C THR A 266 -11.99 -19.69 -3.25
N GLY A 267 -11.88 -18.42 -2.85
CA GLY A 267 -11.85 -18.04 -1.44
C GLY A 267 -13.17 -18.37 -0.72
N PRO A 268 -13.13 -18.82 0.55
CA PRO A 268 -14.34 -19.16 1.30
C PRO A 268 -15.25 -17.94 1.43
N LEU A 269 -16.57 -18.11 1.28
CA LEU A 269 -17.57 -17.03 1.31
C LEU A 269 -17.64 -16.32 2.67
N LEU A 270 -17.40 -17.06 3.76
CA LEU A 270 -17.21 -16.50 5.10
C LEU A 270 -15.73 -16.28 5.37
N VAL A 271 -15.24 -15.06 5.11
CA VAL A 271 -13.85 -14.69 5.38
C VAL A 271 -13.68 -14.37 6.87
N TYR A 272 -12.72 -15.03 7.52
CA TYR A 272 -12.34 -14.73 8.90
C TYR A 272 -10.82 -14.67 9.00
N MET A 273 -10.26 -13.45 9.16
CA MET A 273 -8.85 -13.15 9.49
C MET A 273 -7.76 -13.92 8.71
N ASP A 274 -8.13 -14.76 7.75
CA ASP A 274 -7.23 -15.57 6.96
C ASP A 274 -6.61 -14.65 5.94
N THR A 275 -5.28 -14.56 5.96
CA THR A 275 -4.55 -14.08 4.81
C THR A 275 -4.86 -15.05 3.66
N PRO A 276 -5.46 -14.59 2.55
CA PRO A 276 -5.75 -15.47 1.43
C PRO A 276 -4.44 -16.08 0.94
N PHE A 277 -4.35 -17.41 0.99
CA PHE A 277 -3.22 -18.14 0.44
C PHE A 277 -3.42 -18.25 -1.07
N VAL A 278 -2.42 -17.79 -1.84
CA VAL A 278 -2.44 -17.88 -3.30
C VAL A 278 -1.44 -18.95 -3.72
N GLU A 279 -1.96 -20.03 -4.29
CA GLU A 279 -1.15 -21.04 -4.97
C GLU A 279 -0.86 -20.55 -6.39
N LEU A 280 0.26 -19.85 -6.57
CA LEU A 280 0.62 -19.26 -7.87
C LEU A 280 0.71 -20.31 -8.98
N GLU A 281 1.20 -21.51 -8.67
CA GLU A 281 1.25 -22.63 -9.63
C GLU A 281 -0.13 -23.01 -10.16
N VAL A 282 -1.15 -23.07 -9.29
CA VAL A 282 -2.54 -23.34 -9.69
C VAL A 282 -3.11 -22.22 -10.55
N VAL A 283 -2.78 -20.96 -10.22
CA VAL A 283 -3.19 -19.81 -11.04
C VAL A 283 -2.55 -19.90 -12.43
N GLU A 284 -1.27 -20.22 -12.53
CA GLU A 284 -0.58 -20.43 -13.80
C GLU A 284 -1.18 -21.57 -14.63
N GLU A 285 -1.48 -22.71 -14.02
CA GLU A 285 -2.12 -23.84 -14.70
C GLU A 285 -3.51 -23.49 -15.24
N ASN A 286 -4.29 -22.73 -14.46
CA ASN A 286 -5.58 -22.22 -14.91
C ASN A 286 -5.41 -21.22 -16.06
N VAL A 287 -4.39 -20.36 -16.00
CA VAL A 287 -4.06 -19.44 -17.10
C VAL A 287 -3.74 -20.21 -18.36
N ASP A 288 -2.90 -21.25 -18.30
CA ASP A 288 -2.57 -22.08 -19.47
C ASP A 288 -3.81 -22.76 -20.06
N ARG A 289 -4.66 -23.34 -19.20
CA ARG A 289 -5.90 -24.01 -19.61
C ARG A 289 -6.86 -23.06 -20.33
N ASP A 290 -7.10 -21.89 -19.74
CA ASP A 290 -8.09 -20.94 -20.24
C ASP A 290 -7.56 -20.04 -21.36
N SER A 291 -6.24 -19.94 -21.47
CA SER A 291 -5.53 -19.23 -22.54
C SER A 291 -5.86 -19.77 -23.93
N LEU A 292 -6.23 -21.05 -24.06
CA LEU A 292 -6.65 -21.61 -25.35
C LEU A 292 -7.91 -20.95 -25.93
N ALA A 293 -8.74 -20.33 -25.08
CA ALA A 293 -10.03 -19.78 -25.46
C ALA A 293 -10.12 -18.24 -25.38
N ALA A 294 -9.16 -17.56 -24.74
CA ALA A 294 -9.05 -16.11 -24.82
C ALA A 294 -8.24 -15.71 -26.08
N LEU A 295 -8.28 -14.42 -26.47
CA LEU A 295 -7.45 -13.89 -27.56
C LEU A 295 -6.18 -13.18 -27.07
N ASP A 296 -6.20 -12.66 -25.85
CA ASP A 296 -5.12 -11.89 -25.24
C ASP A 296 -5.20 -11.94 -23.71
N ALA A 297 -4.20 -11.39 -23.03
CA ALA A 297 -4.08 -11.42 -21.58
C ALA A 297 -5.16 -10.58 -20.87
N TRP A 298 -5.52 -9.42 -21.42
CA TRP A 298 -6.57 -8.57 -20.85
C TRP A 298 -7.96 -9.19 -20.97
N ARG A 299 -8.30 -9.78 -22.12
CA ARG A 299 -9.56 -10.51 -22.31
C ARG A 299 -9.66 -11.75 -21.42
N LEU A 300 -8.53 -12.38 -21.08
CA LEU A 300 -8.52 -13.46 -20.09
C LEU A 300 -8.95 -12.93 -18.71
N VAL A 301 -8.43 -11.77 -18.28
CA VAL A 301 -8.87 -11.11 -17.03
C VAL A 301 -10.38 -10.85 -17.07
N MET A 302 -10.90 -10.26 -18.15
CA MET A 302 -12.33 -9.94 -18.25
C MET A 302 -13.20 -11.19 -18.17
N ARG A 303 -12.81 -12.29 -18.82
CA ARG A 303 -13.54 -13.56 -18.73
C ARG A 303 -13.53 -14.13 -17.31
N TRP A 304 -12.38 -14.13 -16.64
CA TRP A 304 -12.29 -14.60 -15.25
C TRP A 304 -13.07 -13.69 -14.29
N ASN A 305 -13.09 -12.38 -14.57
CA ASN A 305 -13.92 -11.44 -13.85
C ASN A 305 -15.40 -11.79 -13.98
N ASP A 306 -15.88 -12.09 -15.19
CA ASP A 306 -17.29 -12.47 -15.42
C ASP A 306 -17.62 -13.81 -14.75
N MET A 307 -16.70 -14.78 -14.77
CA MET A 307 -16.86 -16.05 -14.06
C MET A 307 -16.93 -15.84 -12.53
N ALA A 308 -16.18 -14.86 -12.00
CA ALA A 308 -16.19 -14.53 -10.58
C ALA A 308 -17.46 -13.80 -10.12
N ASP A 309 -18.26 -13.21 -11.03
CA ASP A 309 -19.40 -12.38 -10.67
C ASP A 309 -20.46 -13.11 -9.85
N GLN A 310 -20.76 -14.36 -10.20
CA GLN A 310 -21.74 -15.15 -9.46
C GLN A 310 -21.28 -15.33 -8.01
N THR A 311 -20.04 -15.76 -7.80
CA THR A 311 -19.47 -15.95 -6.46
C THR A 311 -19.44 -14.65 -5.67
N ARG A 312 -19.16 -13.51 -6.31
CA ARG A 312 -19.19 -12.19 -5.66
C ARG A 312 -20.59 -11.80 -5.20
N ARG A 313 -21.62 -12.10 -5.98
CA ARG A 313 -23.02 -11.87 -5.57
C ARG A 313 -23.40 -12.75 -4.38
N GLN A 314 -22.99 -14.03 -4.39
CA GLN A 314 -23.20 -14.92 -3.25
C GLN A 314 -22.51 -14.39 -1.99
N ARG A 315 -21.25 -13.96 -2.11
CA ARG A 315 -20.47 -13.37 -1.02
C ARG A 315 -21.14 -12.13 -0.45
N ALA A 316 -21.58 -11.20 -1.31
CA ALA A 316 -22.27 -9.99 -0.88
C ALA A 316 -23.58 -10.30 -0.13
N ALA A 317 -24.34 -11.31 -0.57
CA ALA A 317 -25.56 -11.74 0.12
C ALA A 317 -25.25 -12.33 1.51
N ILE A 318 -24.21 -13.15 1.62
CA ILE A 318 -23.75 -13.71 2.88
C ILE A 318 -23.23 -12.62 3.82
N ASP A 319 -22.42 -11.69 3.33
CA ASP A 319 -21.90 -10.56 4.10
C ASP A 319 -23.04 -9.69 4.65
N HIS A 320 -24.10 -9.49 3.87
CA HIS A 320 -25.28 -8.75 4.31
C HIS A 320 -26.00 -9.44 5.48
N VAL A 321 -26.23 -10.74 5.39
CA VAL A 321 -26.93 -11.52 6.43
C VAL A 321 -26.07 -11.72 7.68
N THR A 322 -24.74 -11.80 7.52
CA THR A 322 -23.78 -12.02 8.62
C THR A 322 -23.18 -10.72 9.17
N ALA A 323 -23.65 -9.56 8.70
CA ALA A 323 -23.23 -8.27 9.21
C ALA A 323 -23.52 -8.14 10.71
N LEU A 324 -22.60 -7.49 11.43
CA LEU A 324 -22.74 -7.24 12.87
C LEU A 324 -24.04 -6.45 13.15
N PRO A 325 -25.02 -7.00 13.89
CA PRO A 325 -26.34 -6.38 14.04
C PRO A 325 -26.36 -5.29 15.12
N ILE A 326 -25.35 -4.40 15.12
CA ILE A 326 -25.25 -3.24 16.03
C ILE A 326 -24.98 -1.99 15.20
N THR A 327 -25.86 -1.00 15.35
CA THR A 327 -25.70 0.28 14.65
C THR A 327 -24.53 1.07 15.22
N GLY A 328 -23.93 1.94 14.40
CA GLY A 328 -22.84 2.80 14.88
C GLY A 328 -23.28 3.83 15.91
N LYS A 329 -24.59 4.13 15.99
CA LYS A 329 -25.15 5.04 17.00
C LYS A 329 -25.27 4.32 18.34
N ASP A 330 -25.82 3.11 18.36
CA ASP A 330 -26.01 2.34 19.59
C ASP A 330 -24.67 1.95 20.20
N LEU A 331 -23.71 1.53 19.37
CA LEU A 331 -22.36 1.20 19.84
C LEU A 331 -21.66 2.39 20.49
N ARG A 332 -21.74 3.58 19.88
CA ARG A 332 -21.19 4.82 20.46
C ARG A 332 -21.86 5.16 21.79
N GLY A 333 -23.18 5.08 21.86
CA GLY A 333 -23.92 5.36 23.09
C GLY A 333 -23.50 4.45 24.25
N ARG A 334 -23.28 3.15 23.98
CA ARG A 334 -22.78 2.20 25.00
C ARG A 334 -21.34 2.51 25.43
N ILE A 335 -20.46 2.82 24.47
CA ILE A 335 -19.07 3.19 24.74
C ILE A 335 -19.02 4.44 25.63
N ASP A 336 -19.75 5.50 25.27
CA ASP A 336 -19.77 6.76 26.01
C ASP A 336 -20.30 6.57 27.43
N LEU A 337 -21.34 5.74 27.60
CA LEU A 337 -21.90 5.44 28.91
C LEU A 337 -20.89 4.72 29.82
N ALA A 338 -20.21 3.69 29.29
CA ALA A 338 -19.20 2.94 30.04
C ALA A 338 -17.98 3.79 30.40
N ALA A 339 -17.49 4.60 29.45
CA ALA A 339 -16.35 5.49 29.68
C ALA A 339 -16.65 6.55 30.74
N ARG A 340 -17.85 7.15 30.72
CA ARG A 340 -18.30 8.09 31.76
C ARG A 340 -18.41 7.44 33.13
N ALA A 341 -18.91 6.20 33.20
CA ALA A 341 -19.00 5.46 34.45
C ALA A 341 -17.62 5.15 35.04
N GLY A 342 -16.63 4.90 34.19
CA GLY A 342 -15.23 4.70 34.59
C GLY A 342 -14.41 5.98 34.78
N GLY A 343 -14.92 7.14 34.39
CA GLY A 343 -14.17 8.41 34.46
C GLY A 343 -13.01 8.52 33.46
N VAL A 344 -12.96 7.69 32.42
CA VAL A 344 -11.87 7.65 31.43
C VAL A 344 -12.31 8.12 30.05
N GLU A 345 -11.33 8.33 29.15
CA GLU A 345 -11.60 8.64 27.76
C GLU A 345 -12.24 7.43 27.03
N PRO A 346 -13.28 7.64 26.21
CA PRO A 346 -13.93 6.54 25.51
C PRO A 346 -13.00 5.85 24.49
N PRO A 347 -12.98 4.50 24.44
CA PRO A 347 -12.25 3.79 23.41
C PRO A 347 -12.81 4.07 22.00
N SER A 348 -11.95 3.96 20.99
CA SER A 348 -12.35 4.13 19.59
C SER A 348 -13.47 3.15 19.19
N THR A 349 -14.58 3.68 18.67
CA THR A 349 -15.71 2.88 18.16
C THR A 349 -15.27 1.88 17.09
N ASN A 350 -14.29 2.25 16.25
CA ASN A 350 -13.77 1.35 15.22
C ASN A 350 -13.02 0.17 15.83
N ARG A 351 -12.26 0.40 16.92
CA ARG A 351 -11.56 -0.67 17.64
C ARG A 351 -12.55 -1.66 18.25
N VAL A 352 -13.58 -1.17 18.93
CA VAL A 352 -14.64 -2.01 19.52
C VAL A 352 -15.38 -2.78 18.43
N ARG A 353 -15.83 -2.11 17.37
CA ARG A 353 -16.53 -2.75 16.25
C ARG A 353 -15.70 -3.83 15.57
N ARG A 354 -14.40 -3.62 15.41
CA ARG A 354 -13.49 -4.63 14.83
C ARG A 354 -13.41 -5.89 15.69
N LEU A 355 -13.25 -5.75 17.01
CA LEU A 355 -13.20 -6.88 17.93
C LEU A 355 -14.52 -7.65 17.97
N LEU A 356 -15.66 -6.94 18.01
CA LEU A 356 -16.98 -7.56 17.95
C LEU A 356 -17.24 -8.24 16.61
N GLY A 357 -16.85 -7.60 15.51
CA GLY A 357 -16.98 -8.18 14.16
C GLY A 357 -16.14 -9.45 14.00
N ALA A 358 -14.91 -9.47 14.52
CA ALA A 358 -14.06 -10.66 14.51
C ALA A 358 -14.71 -11.80 15.31
N TRP A 359 -15.11 -11.55 16.56
CA TRP A 359 -15.81 -12.54 17.38
C TRP A 359 -17.10 -13.04 16.72
N TYR A 360 -17.92 -12.14 16.17
CA TYR A 360 -19.19 -12.50 15.55
C TYR A 360 -19.00 -13.40 14.32
N ARG A 361 -18.02 -13.07 13.45
CA ARG A 361 -17.67 -13.90 12.28
C ARG A 361 -17.05 -15.23 12.68
N GLU A 362 -16.24 -15.26 13.73
CA GLU A 362 -15.69 -16.50 14.28
C GLU A 362 -16.82 -17.47 14.69
N ARG A 363 -17.89 -16.97 15.35
CA ARG A 363 -19.05 -17.81 15.71
C ARG A 363 -19.72 -18.42 14.47
N TYR A 364 -19.84 -17.69 13.36
CA TYR A 364 -20.34 -18.24 12.10
C TYR A 364 -19.41 -19.32 11.57
N ARG A 365 -18.09 -19.09 11.57
CA ARG A 365 -17.11 -20.07 11.11
C ARG A 365 -17.10 -21.34 11.97
N GLU A 366 -17.18 -21.22 13.29
CA GLU A 366 -17.31 -22.38 14.20
C GLU A 366 -18.55 -23.22 13.88
N ARG A 367 -19.66 -22.57 13.53
CA ARG A 367 -20.94 -23.26 13.28
C ARG A 367 -21.04 -23.88 11.89
N PHE A 368 -20.58 -23.17 10.86
CA PHE A 368 -20.80 -23.52 9.45
C PHE A 368 -19.53 -24.00 8.74
N GLY A 369 -18.36 -23.86 9.35
CA GLY A 369 -17.08 -24.13 8.71
C GLY A 369 -16.73 -23.11 7.61
N PRO A 370 -15.68 -23.37 6.81
CA PRO A 370 -15.46 -22.64 5.58
C PRO A 370 -16.59 -22.95 4.60
N LEU A 371 -17.14 -21.91 3.95
CA LEU A 371 -18.17 -22.05 2.92
C LEU A 371 -17.52 -21.95 1.54
N PRO A 372 -17.20 -23.06 0.87
CA PRO A 372 -16.61 -23.01 -0.46
C PRO A 372 -17.64 -22.48 -1.47
N PRO A 373 -17.24 -21.59 -2.38
CA PRO A 373 -18.04 -21.24 -3.54
C PRO A 373 -17.94 -22.28 -4.67
N PRO A 374 -18.93 -22.36 -5.58
CA PRO A 374 -20.26 -21.75 -5.45
C PRO A 374 -21.12 -22.53 -4.43
N VAL A 375 -22.12 -21.86 -3.86
CA VAL A 375 -23.16 -22.53 -3.05
C VAL A 375 -24.35 -22.87 -3.94
N ASP A 376 -24.78 -24.13 -3.93
CA ASP A 376 -25.89 -24.63 -4.76
C ASP A 376 -27.25 -24.04 -4.32
N ASP A 377 -27.56 -24.08 -3.03
CA ASP A 377 -28.78 -23.51 -2.45
C ASP A 377 -28.46 -22.30 -1.56
N LEU A 378 -28.31 -21.14 -2.21
CA LEU A 378 -27.99 -19.89 -1.52
C LEU A 378 -29.12 -19.48 -0.56
N ASP A 379 -30.38 -19.70 -0.92
CA ASP A 379 -31.54 -19.22 -0.14
C ASP A 379 -31.71 -20.01 1.17
N ASP A 380 -31.54 -21.34 1.15
CA ASP A 380 -31.47 -22.15 2.37
C ASP A 380 -30.32 -21.67 3.26
N LEU A 381 -29.12 -21.53 2.68
CA LEU A 381 -27.94 -21.10 3.42
C LEU A 381 -28.18 -19.74 4.10
N LEU A 382 -28.66 -18.73 3.37
CA LEU A 382 -28.96 -17.40 3.91
C LEU A 382 -30.00 -17.47 5.04
N SER A 383 -31.02 -18.32 4.89
CA SER A 383 -32.05 -18.54 5.92
C SER A 383 -31.44 -19.11 7.19
N ARG A 384 -30.56 -20.12 7.08
CA ARG A 384 -29.87 -20.72 8.24
C ARG A 384 -28.89 -19.74 8.90
N LEU A 385 -28.13 -18.97 8.11
CA LEU A 385 -27.25 -17.93 8.62
C LEU A 385 -28.05 -16.89 9.40
N ALA A 386 -29.19 -16.43 8.86
CA ALA A 386 -30.05 -15.47 9.53
C ALA A 386 -30.65 -16.02 10.84
N VAL A 387 -31.08 -17.29 10.85
CA VAL A 387 -31.54 -17.97 12.08
C VAL A 387 -30.42 -17.99 13.12
N PHE A 388 -29.22 -18.42 12.76
CA PHE A 388 -28.09 -18.46 13.68
C PHE A 388 -27.70 -17.06 14.19
N GLY A 389 -27.68 -16.05 13.32
CA GLY A 389 -27.43 -14.67 13.71
C GLY A 389 -28.41 -14.14 14.75
N ARG A 390 -29.69 -14.55 14.70
CA ARG A 390 -30.68 -14.25 15.75
C ARG A 390 -30.35 -14.95 17.07
N THR A 391 -29.90 -16.21 17.03
CA THR A 391 -29.50 -16.94 18.25
C THR A 391 -28.27 -16.33 18.94
N LEU A 392 -27.39 -15.65 18.19
CA LEU A 392 -26.21 -15.00 18.74
C LEU A 392 -26.50 -13.66 19.45
N ARG A 393 -27.67 -13.04 19.26
CA ARG A 393 -27.95 -11.69 19.78
C ARG A 393 -27.72 -11.55 21.30
N PRO A 394 -28.21 -12.45 22.17
CA PRO A 394 -27.99 -12.32 23.61
C PRO A 394 -26.52 -12.49 24.01
N ALA A 395 -25.77 -13.33 23.29
CA ALA A 395 -24.33 -13.48 23.52
C ALA A 395 -23.55 -12.26 23.02
N LEU A 396 -23.97 -11.66 21.90
CA LEU A 396 -23.36 -10.46 21.34
C LEU A 396 -23.52 -9.24 22.26
N GLU A 397 -24.68 -9.09 22.90
CA GLU A 397 -24.90 -8.02 23.88
C GLU A 397 -23.91 -8.13 25.04
N ARG A 398 -23.79 -9.32 25.65
CA ARG A 398 -22.79 -9.58 26.70
C ARG A 398 -21.37 -9.33 26.21
N LYS A 399 -21.04 -9.80 25.01
CA LYS A 399 -19.70 -9.61 24.44
C LYS A 399 -19.38 -8.14 24.15
N THR A 400 -20.40 -7.35 23.79
CA THR A 400 -20.27 -5.91 23.62
C THR A 400 -19.86 -5.25 24.92
N ASP A 401 -20.53 -5.59 26.01
CA ASP A 401 -20.26 -5.01 27.32
C ASP A 401 -18.89 -5.46 27.84
N GLU A 402 -18.52 -6.74 27.67
CA GLU A 402 -17.18 -7.26 27.97
C GLU A 402 -16.08 -6.49 27.23
N VAL A 403 -16.17 -6.39 25.89
CA VAL A 403 -15.12 -5.73 25.08
C VAL A 403 -14.98 -4.26 25.42
N ILE A 404 -16.09 -3.57 25.69
CA ILE A 404 -16.04 -2.15 26.11
C ILE A 404 -15.39 -2.04 27.48
N SER A 405 -15.80 -2.86 28.45
CA SER A 405 -15.23 -2.88 29.80
C SER A 405 -13.73 -3.16 29.76
N ASP A 406 -13.29 -4.19 29.05
CA ASP A 406 -11.88 -4.55 28.92
C ASP A 406 -11.03 -3.40 28.38
N LEU A 407 -11.56 -2.65 27.39
CA LEU A 407 -10.86 -1.52 26.79
C LEU A 407 -10.85 -0.28 27.69
N VAL A 408 -11.94 -0.02 28.40
CA VAL A 408 -12.05 1.07 29.39
C VAL A 408 -11.06 0.83 30.53
N SER A 409 -11.03 -0.39 31.10
CA SER A 409 -10.10 -0.73 32.17
C SER A 409 -8.63 -0.73 31.72
N ALA A 410 -8.34 -1.14 30.47
CA ALA A 410 -6.99 -1.05 29.93
C ALA A 410 -6.53 0.41 29.72
N SER A 411 -7.44 1.31 29.39
CA SER A 411 -7.14 2.75 29.30
C SER A 411 -6.90 3.39 30.67
N ASP A 412 -7.66 2.98 31.69
CA ASP A 412 -7.52 3.44 33.07
C ASP A 412 -6.14 3.11 33.63
N LEU A 413 -5.72 1.84 33.49
CA LEU A 413 -4.37 1.39 33.88
C LEU A 413 -3.26 2.13 33.15
N ALA A 414 -3.47 2.48 31.88
CA ALA A 414 -2.50 3.25 31.12
C ALA A 414 -2.42 4.71 31.57
N ALA A 415 -3.52 5.31 32.03
CA ALA A 415 -3.56 6.66 32.58
C ALA A 415 -2.85 6.70 33.95
N ASP A 416 -3.16 5.74 34.84
CA ASP A 416 -2.54 5.62 36.17
C ASP A 416 -1.01 5.44 36.09
N MET A 417 -0.52 4.68 35.10
CA MET A 417 0.92 4.51 34.88
C MET A 417 1.60 5.80 34.40
N VAL A 418 0.92 6.60 33.56
CA VAL A 418 1.45 7.88 33.08
C VAL A 418 1.51 8.90 34.22
N ASP A 419 0.52 8.92 35.10
CA ASP A 419 0.52 9.79 36.27
C ASP A 419 1.57 9.37 37.32
N ALA A 420 1.77 8.07 37.53
CA ALA A 420 2.82 7.56 38.41
C ALA A 420 4.24 7.93 37.92
N ASP A 421 4.49 7.84 36.60
CA ASP A 421 5.77 8.23 36.00
C ASP A 421 5.99 9.76 36.01
N ALA A 422 4.92 10.56 35.86
CA ALA A 422 4.98 12.02 35.96
C ALA A 422 5.28 12.49 37.39
N VAL A 423 4.77 11.79 38.40
CA VAL A 423 5.05 12.07 39.82
C VAL A 423 6.46 11.60 40.23
N ALA A 424 7.00 10.55 39.60
CA ALA A 424 8.37 10.09 39.86
C ALA A 424 9.46 10.94 39.17
N ALA A 425 9.10 11.74 38.17
CA ALA A 425 10.00 12.58 37.38
C ALA A 425 10.02 14.07 37.78
N GLY A 426 9.15 14.49 38.71
CA GLY A 426 9.16 15.81 39.35
C GLY A 426 9.77 15.77 40.74
#